data_AF-A0A800FJF1-F1
#
_entry.id   AF-A0A800FJF1-F1
#
_cell.length_a   1.000
_cell.length_b   1.000
_cell.length_c   1.000
_cell.angle_alpha   90.00
_cell.angle_beta   90.00
_cell.angle_gamma   90.00
#
_symmetry.space_group_name_H-M   'P 1'
#
loop_
_entity.id
_entity.type
_entity.pdbx_description
1 polymer ?
#
loop_
_entity_poly.entity_id
_entity_poly.type
_entity_poly.pdbx_seq_one_letter_code
_entity_poly.pdbx_strand_id
1 'polypeptide(L)'
;MMVRYKSNYINNYYMKGYIDDLLSDCGSDCISDPSAALFEYMIDGLTVTFIDLTQDINLAVITDWAWDFGDGSSSLEQYPTHTYNSPGTFYVTLDIVDQYGSDGLQYWEYITLEGES
;
A
#
# COMPACT_ATOMS: atom_id res chain seq x y z
N MET A 1 -7.50 17.18 -17.57
CA MET A 1 -7.38 16.40 -16.32
C MET A 1 -7.42 14.93 -16.69
N MET A 2 -6.25 14.33 -16.91
CA MET A 2 -6.13 12.95 -17.33
C MET A 2 -6.03 12.10 -16.07
N VAL A 3 -7.13 11.49 -15.65
CA VAL A 3 -7.11 10.50 -14.57
C VAL A 3 -6.40 9.28 -15.14
N ARG A 4 -5.10 9.14 -14.85
CA ARG A 4 -4.38 7.92 -15.18
C ARG A 4 -4.78 6.86 -14.16
N TYR A 5 -5.84 6.12 -14.45
CA TYR A 5 -6.02 4.80 -13.85
C TYR A 5 -4.90 3.90 -14.36
N LYS A 6 -3.80 3.79 -13.62
CA LYS A 6 -2.97 2.59 -13.69
C LYS A 6 -3.64 1.52 -12.82
N SER A 7 -4.85 1.12 -13.20
CA SER A 7 -5.33 -0.19 -12.78
C SER A 7 -4.54 -1.22 -13.59
N ASN A 8 -3.38 -1.60 -13.06
CA ASN A 8 -2.60 -2.73 -13.55
C ASN A 8 -2.61 -3.90 -12.55
N TYR A 9 -3.63 -3.96 -11.69
CA TYR A 9 -4.09 -5.20 -11.07
C TYR A 9 -5.42 -5.63 -11.70
N ILE A 10 -5.29 -6.06 -12.95
CA ILE A 10 -5.82 -7.32 -13.49
C ILE A 10 -6.80 -8.03 -12.54
N ASN A 11 -8.08 -8.06 -12.93
CA ASN A 11 -9.10 -9.06 -12.63
C ASN A 11 -9.00 -9.78 -11.27
N ASN A 12 -10.08 -9.72 -10.48
CA ASN A 12 -10.36 -10.50 -9.26
C ASN A 12 -10.05 -12.03 -9.29
N TYR A 13 -9.58 -12.57 -10.42
CA TYR A 13 -9.02 -13.90 -10.59
C TYR A 13 -7.54 -14.03 -10.17
N TYR A 14 -6.69 -13.01 -10.31
CA TYR A 14 -5.26 -13.13 -9.95
C TYR A 14 -4.99 -12.81 -8.48
N MET A 15 -5.77 -11.92 -7.85
CA MET A 15 -5.78 -11.77 -6.38
C MET A 15 -6.29 -13.05 -5.70
N LYS A 16 -7.33 -13.68 -6.28
CA LYS A 16 -7.79 -14.98 -5.81
C LYS A 16 -6.73 -16.06 -6.01
N GLY A 17 -5.99 -16.05 -7.12
CA GLY A 17 -4.86 -16.96 -7.37
C GLY A 17 -3.65 -16.73 -6.45
N TYR A 18 -3.30 -15.47 -6.13
CA TYR A 18 -2.22 -15.15 -5.20
C TYR A 18 -2.58 -15.55 -3.76
N ILE A 19 -3.84 -15.36 -3.36
CA ILE A 19 -4.37 -15.81 -2.08
C ILE A 19 -4.53 -17.35 -2.06
N ASP A 20 -4.97 -17.97 -3.15
CA ASP A 20 -5.12 -19.44 -3.27
C ASP A 20 -3.75 -20.16 -3.33
N ASP A 21 -2.72 -19.56 -3.94
CA ASP A 21 -1.35 -20.10 -3.95
C ASP A 21 -0.64 -19.90 -2.60
N LEU A 22 -0.90 -18.80 -1.88
CA LEU A 22 -0.48 -18.60 -0.49
C LEU A 22 -1.18 -19.57 0.49
N LEU A 23 -2.38 -20.05 0.15
CA LEU A 23 -3.15 -21.06 0.90
C LEU A 23 -2.74 -22.51 0.60
N SER A 24 -1.88 -22.74 -0.40
CA SER A 24 -1.58 -24.09 -0.93
C SER A 24 -0.28 -24.71 -0.39
N ASP A 25 0.71 -23.89 0.01
CA ASP A 25 2.08 -24.39 0.25
C ASP A 25 2.41 -24.72 1.72
N CYS A 26 1.44 -24.61 2.60
CA CYS A 26 1.57 -24.91 4.01
C CYS A 26 0.26 -25.56 4.47
N GLY A 27 0.31 -26.68 5.17
CA GLY A 27 -0.89 -27.38 5.60
C GLY A 27 -1.64 -26.66 6.72
N SER A 28 -1.97 -27.37 7.79
CA SER A 28 -2.68 -26.84 8.97
C SER A 28 -1.90 -25.80 9.81
N ASP A 29 -0.68 -25.44 9.42
CA ASP A 29 0.21 -24.53 10.15
C ASP A 29 0.22 -23.09 9.59
N CYS A 30 -0.60 -22.75 8.59
CA CYS A 30 -0.64 -21.40 8.02
C CYS A 30 -2.03 -20.80 7.87
N ILE A 31 -2.96 -21.19 8.73
CA ILE A 31 -4.21 -20.43 8.93
C ILE A 31 -3.96 -19.10 9.67
N SER A 32 -2.74 -18.55 9.62
CA SER A 32 -2.30 -17.43 10.47
C SER A 32 -1.50 -16.33 9.74
N ASP A 33 -1.66 -16.14 8.44
CA ASP A 33 -1.70 -14.80 7.80
C ASP A 33 -1.77 -14.90 6.28
N PRO A 34 -2.80 -14.30 5.64
CA PRO A 34 -2.40 -13.19 4.77
C PRO A 34 -3.15 -11.89 5.11
N SER A 35 -2.91 -11.33 6.30
CA SER A 35 -3.08 -9.89 6.42
C SER A 35 -2.06 -9.23 5.48
N ALA A 36 -2.51 -8.27 4.69
CA ALA A 36 -1.67 -7.63 3.67
C ALA A 36 -1.85 -6.12 3.77
N ALA A 37 -0.74 -5.42 4.00
CA ALA A 37 -0.69 -3.98 3.74
C ALA A 37 -0.89 -3.76 2.24
N LEU A 38 -1.66 -2.73 1.90
CA LEU A 38 -1.91 -2.34 0.54
C LEU A 38 -2.32 -0.87 0.53
N PHE A 39 -1.88 -0.13 -0.49
CA PHE A 39 -2.40 1.20 -0.73
C PHE A 39 -2.68 1.46 -2.20
N GLU A 40 -3.62 2.36 -2.43
CA GLU A 40 -3.82 3.05 -3.71
C GLU A 40 -3.41 4.52 -3.59
N TYR A 41 -3.28 5.20 -4.72
CA TYR A 41 -2.92 6.61 -4.73
C TYR A 41 -3.56 7.37 -5.89
N MET A 42 -3.82 8.65 -5.67
CA MET A 42 -4.31 9.59 -6.68
C MET A 42 -3.30 10.71 -6.86
N ILE A 43 -2.96 11.04 -8.10
CA ILE A 43 -2.01 12.10 -8.44
C ILE A 43 -2.75 13.32 -9.00
N ASP A 44 -2.47 14.48 -8.43
CA ASP A 44 -2.86 15.81 -8.94
C ASP A 44 -1.62 16.72 -8.99
N GLY A 45 -1.05 16.88 -10.19
CA GLY A 45 0.25 17.53 -10.39
C GLY A 45 1.36 16.81 -9.62
N LEU A 46 2.00 17.51 -8.68
CA LEU A 46 3.01 16.96 -7.77
C LEU A 46 2.44 16.54 -6.40
N THR A 47 1.12 16.61 -6.22
CA THR A 47 0.45 16.20 -4.99
C THR A 47 -0.12 14.80 -5.14
N VAL A 48 0.09 13.96 -4.13
CA VAL A 48 -0.36 12.57 -4.09
C VAL A 48 -1.20 12.38 -2.84
N THR A 49 -2.42 11.89 -3.01
CA THR A 49 -3.26 11.43 -1.92
C THR A 49 -3.19 9.92 -1.86
N PHE A 50 -2.81 9.38 -0.70
CA PHE A 50 -2.71 7.95 -0.46
C PHE A 50 -3.96 7.42 0.23
N ILE A 51 -4.38 6.22 -0.17
CA ILE A 51 -5.54 5.53 0.37
C ILE A 51 -5.06 4.19 0.92
N ASP A 52 -5.15 4.02 2.23
CA ASP A 52 -4.94 2.74 2.89
C ASP A 52 -6.06 1.75 2.50
N LEU A 53 -5.64 0.60 1.94
CA LEU A 53 -6.49 -0.53 1.58
C LEU A 53 -6.04 -1.81 2.29
N THR A 54 -5.29 -1.68 3.38
CA THR A 54 -4.80 -2.80 4.19
C THR A 54 -5.96 -3.70 4.57
N GLN A 55 -5.80 -5.00 4.32
CA GLN A 55 -6.76 -6.01 4.70
C GLN A 55 -6.15 -6.85 5.81
N ASP A 56 -6.70 -6.70 7.01
CA ASP A 56 -6.47 -7.60 8.12
C ASP A 56 -7.60 -8.63 8.17
N ILE A 57 -7.29 -9.87 7.80
CA ILE A 57 -8.26 -10.96 7.76
C ILE A 57 -8.45 -11.62 9.13
N ASN A 58 -7.55 -11.34 10.09
CA ASN A 58 -7.57 -11.86 11.45
C ASN A 58 -8.40 -11.00 12.40
N LEU A 59 -9.08 -9.97 11.88
CA LEU A 59 -9.85 -8.99 12.64
C LEU A 59 -9.00 -8.24 13.67
N ALA A 60 -7.68 -8.14 13.46
CA ALA A 60 -6.88 -7.30 14.33
C ALA A 60 -7.20 -5.82 14.06
N VAL A 61 -7.10 -5.01 15.12
CA VAL A 61 -7.24 -3.57 15.00
C VAL A 61 -5.89 -3.01 14.61
N ILE A 62 -5.82 -2.34 13.46
CA ILE A 62 -4.66 -1.56 13.05
C ILE A 62 -4.51 -0.38 14.02
N THR A 63 -3.32 -0.23 14.62
CA THR A 63 -3.03 0.83 15.57
C THR A 63 -2.15 1.92 14.99
N ASP A 64 -1.26 1.59 14.04
CA ASP A 64 -0.29 2.54 13.51
C ASP A 64 -0.07 2.37 12.01
N TRP A 65 0.18 3.52 11.36
CA TRP A 65 0.60 3.64 9.96
C TRP A 65 1.94 4.38 9.93
N ALA A 66 2.87 3.93 9.10
CA ALA A 66 4.11 4.63 8.84
C ALA A 66 4.38 4.66 7.34
N TRP A 67 4.29 5.86 6.78
CA TRP A 67 4.57 6.13 5.37
C TRP A 67 5.98 6.71 5.21
N ASP A 68 6.74 6.19 4.25
CA ASP A 68 7.91 6.86 3.67
C ASP A 68 7.57 7.21 2.22
N PHE A 69 7.65 8.50 1.87
CA PHE A 69 7.31 8.96 0.52
C PHE A 69 8.48 8.83 -0.47
N GLY A 70 9.64 8.37 -0.03
CA GLY A 70 10.82 8.17 -0.89
C GLY A 70 11.52 9.47 -1.31
N ASP A 71 11.10 10.62 -0.76
CA ASP A 71 11.74 11.93 -0.95
C ASP A 71 12.40 12.48 0.34
N GLY A 72 12.44 11.65 1.39
CA GLY A 72 12.94 12.00 2.73
C GLY A 72 11.85 12.52 3.68
N SER A 73 10.61 12.63 3.23
CA SER A 73 9.44 12.96 4.05
C SER A 73 8.65 11.70 4.43
N SER A 74 7.92 11.77 5.55
CA SER A 74 7.13 10.66 6.09
C SER A 74 5.81 11.13 6.69
N SER A 75 4.87 10.20 6.94
CA SER A 75 3.63 10.47 7.67
C SER A 75 3.21 9.31 8.58
N LEU A 76 2.46 9.62 9.63
CA LEU A 76 1.80 8.64 10.50
C LEU A 76 0.27 8.65 10.35
N GLU A 77 -0.26 9.45 9.43
CA GLU A 77 -1.68 9.48 9.15
C GLU A 77 -2.10 8.23 8.36
N GLN A 78 -3.32 7.73 8.60
CA GLN A 78 -3.86 6.62 7.81
C GLN A 78 -4.06 7.01 6.33
N TYR A 79 -4.50 8.25 6.06
CA TYR A 79 -4.82 8.74 4.72
C TYR A 79 -4.06 10.05 4.40
N PRO A 80 -2.72 10.01 4.24
CA PRO A 80 -1.94 11.21 4.06
C PRO A 80 -2.11 11.81 2.66
N THR A 81 -1.95 13.12 2.56
CA THR A 81 -1.66 13.82 1.31
C THR A 81 -0.25 14.38 1.37
N HIS A 82 0.56 14.13 0.34
CA HIS A 82 1.94 14.61 0.25
C HIS A 82 2.20 15.36 -1.05
N THR A 83 2.93 16.47 -0.99
CA THR A 83 3.30 17.26 -2.18
C THR A 83 4.81 17.19 -2.39
N TYR A 84 5.21 16.68 -3.54
CA TYR A 84 6.61 16.55 -3.93
C TYR A 84 7.15 17.86 -4.53
N ASN A 85 8.43 18.15 -4.29
CA ASN A 85 9.07 19.38 -4.77
C ASN A 85 9.37 19.38 -6.28
N SER A 86 9.53 18.20 -6.87
CA SER A 86 9.89 18.05 -8.28
C SER A 86 9.30 16.78 -8.89
N PRO A 87 9.10 16.73 -10.22
CA PRO A 87 8.81 15.49 -10.93
C PRO A 87 9.89 14.44 -10.69
N GLY A 88 9.51 13.16 -10.72
CA GLY A 88 10.42 12.06 -10.44
C GLY A 88 9.72 10.74 -10.21
N THR A 89 10.52 9.69 -9.98
CA THR A 89 10.05 8.39 -9.53
C THR A 89 10.45 8.21 -8.07
N PHE A 90 9.48 7.90 -7.22
CA PHE A 90 9.64 7.80 -5.78
C PHE A 90 9.27 6.39 -5.31
N TYR A 91 10.08 5.82 -4.42
CA TYR A 91 9.83 4.53 -3.80
C TYR A 91 9.05 4.76 -2.50
N VAL A 92 7.74 4.53 -2.54
CA VAL A 92 6.85 4.78 -1.40
C VAL A 92 6.65 3.49 -0.63
N THR A 93 6.78 3.54 0.69
CA THR A 93 6.52 2.40 1.58
C THR A 93 5.42 2.74 2.58
N LEU A 94 4.66 1.71 2.97
CA LEU A 94 3.69 1.72 4.04
C LEU A 94 4.01 0.54 4.97
N ASP A 95 4.29 0.84 6.23
CA ASP A 95 4.38 -0.11 7.33
C ASP A 95 3.16 0.04 8.23
N ILE A 96 2.53 -1.07 8.57
CA ILE A 96 1.32 -1.12 9.41
C ILE A 96 1.60 -1.93 10.66
N VAL A 97 1.19 -1.43 11.82
CA VAL A 97 1.23 -2.19 13.08
C VAL A 97 -0.19 -2.43 13.56
N ASP A 98 -0.46 -3.65 14.01
CA ASP A 98 -1.71 -4.03 14.66
C ASP A 98 -1.62 -4.00 16.20
N GLN A 99 -2.77 -4.18 16.85
CA GLN A 99 -2.88 -4.24 18.32
C GLN A 99 -2.08 -5.37 18.99
N TYR A 100 -1.63 -6.37 18.23
CA TYR A 100 -0.80 -7.46 18.73
C TYR A 100 0.69 -7.16 18.63
N GLY A 101 1.06 -6.03 18.01
CA GLY A 101 2.45 -5.66 17.77
C GLY A 101 3.16 -6.66 16.86
N SER A 102 2.40 -7.33 15.98
CA SER A 102 2.93 -8.28 15.01
C SER A 102 3.94 -7.59 14.07
N ASP A 103 4.87 -8.37 13.51
CA ASP A 103 5.84 -7.87 12.54
C ASP A 103 5.08 -7.18 11.40
N GLY A 104 5.15 -5.85 11.40
CA GLY A 104 4.19 -5.00 10.72
C GLY A 104 4.01 -5.33 9.25
N LEU A 105 2.75 -5.34 8.81
CA LEU A 105 2.44 -5.58 7.41
C LEU A 105 3.07 -4.47 6.57
N GLN A 106 3.85 -4.84 5.56
CA GLN A 106 4.57 -3.89 4.74
C GLN A 106 4.12 -3.98 3.28
N TYR A 107 3.96 -2.81 2.65
CA TYR A 107 3.72 -2.68 1.23
C TYR A 107 4.54 -1.54 0.64
N TRP A 108 4.94 -1.68 -0.62
CA TRP A 108 5.70 -0.64 -1.31
C TRP A 108 5.36 -0.59 -2.79
N GLU A 109 5.44 0.60 -3.36
CA GLU A 109 5.26 0.80 -4.79
C GLU A 109 6.09 1.99 -5.28
N TYR A 110 6.55 1.90 -6.54
CA TYR A 110 7.15 3.05 -7.22
C TYR A 110 6.06 3.90 -7.86
N ILE A 111 5.98 5.18 -7.47
CA ILE A 111 5.10 6.16 -8.12
C ILE A 111 5.93 7.07 -9.02
N THR A 112 5.38 7.48 -10.16
CA THR A 112 6.02 8.45 -11.07
C THR A 112 5.15 9.68 -11.21
N LEU A 113 5.73 10.84 -10.87
CA LEU A 113 5.13 12.15 -11.02
C LEU A 113 5.76 12.85 -12.22
N GLU A 114 4.91 13.31 -13.13
CA GLU A 114 5.33 14.07 -14.30
C GLU A 114 5.09 15.56 -14.02
N GLY A 115 5.97 16.43 -14.51
CA GLY A 115 5.74 17.87 -14.43
C GLY A 115 4.51 18.28 -15.23
N GLU A 116 3.81 19.31 -14.78
CA GLU A 116 2.81 19.97 -15.62
C GLU A 116 3.54 20.63 -16.80
N SER A 117 3.19 20.21 -18.02
CA SER A 117 3.70 20.78 -19.28
C SER A 117 3.01 22.08 -19.63
#